data_AF-A0A974S4V2-F1
#
_entry.id   AF-A0A974S4V2-F1
#
_cell.length_a   1.000
_cell.length_b   1.000
_cell.length_c   1.000
_cell.angle_alpha   90.00
_cell.angle_beta   90.00
_cell.angle_gamma   90.00
#
_symmetry.space_group_name_H-M   'P 1'
#
loop_
_entity.id
_entity.type
_entity.pdbx_description
1 polymer ?
#
loop_
_entity_poly.entity_id
_entity_poly.type
_entity_poly.pdbx_seq_one_letter_code
_entity_poly.pdbx_strand_id
1 'polypeptide(L)'
;MLASTLERMPLGLRPFGPTRSGMKTLLIDAPPRRIVSSTLTLLAGGEGTALSALGYHRVDATQIDVDLPFGFVLDGEHFPPGSYHVRSGTPVSFLRA
;
A
#
# COMPACT_ATOMS: atom_id res chain seq x y z
N MET A 1 -2.76 -3.38 6.01
CA MET A 1 -2.59 -3.26 4.55
C MET A 1 -2.48 -1.77 4.20
N LEU A 2 -1.67 -1.44 3.19
CA LEU A 2 -1.65 -0.12 2.55
C LEU A 2 -1.80 -0.30 1.05
N ALA A 3 -2.54 0.59 0.39
CA ALA A 3 -2.66 0.63 -1.06
C ALA A 3 -2.62 2.08 -1.56
N SER A 4 -2.07 2.29 -2.76
CA SER A 4 -2.03 3.61 -3.38
C SER A 4 -1.96 3.52 -4.90
N THR A 5 -2.54 4.50 -5.58
CA THR A 5 -2.39 4.72 -7.03
C THR A 5 -1.33 5.77 -7.37
N LEU A 6 -0.72 6.41 -6.36
CA LEU A 6 0.34 7.39 -6.57
C LEU A 6 1.57 6.72 -7.21
N GLU A 7 2.05 7.30 -8.30
CA GLU A 7 3.30 6.87 -8.90
C GLU A 7 4.50 7.25 -8.02
N ARG A 8 4.45 8.46 -7.45
CA ARG A 8 5.47 9.02 -6.58
C ARG A 8 4.84 9.42 -5.25
N MET A 9 5.34 8.83 -4.16
CA MET A 9 4.93 9.24 -2.81
C MET A 9 5.61 10.57 -2.44
N PRO A 10 5.00 11.35 -1.55
CA PRO A 10 5.64 12.57 -1.03
C PRO A 10 6.96 12.25 -0.33
N LEU A 11 7.84 13.26 -0.23
CA LEU A 11 9.11 13.20 0.49
C LEU A 11 10.09 12.12 -0.03
N GLY A 12 9.91 11.64 -1.26
CA GLY A 12 10.77 10.62 -1.86
C GLY A 12 10.58 9.22 -1.28
N LEU A 13 9.52 9.00 -0.49
CA LEU A 13 9.23 7.70 0.11
C LEU A 13 8.91 6.64 -0.96
N ARG A 14 9.27 5.39 -0.68
CA ARG A 14 9.09 4.25 -1.61
C ARG A 14 8.58 2.98 -0.89
N PRO A 15 7.53 3.05 -0.05
CA PRO A 15 7.01 1.88 0.66
C PRO A 15 6.63 0.71 -0.27
N PHE A 16 6.21 1.03 -1.49
CA PHE A 16 5.80 0.08 -2.53
C PHE A 16 6.94 -0.35 -3.48
N GLY A 17 8.19 0.05 -3.21
CA GLY A 17 9.35 -0.22 -4.04
C GLY A 17 9.59 0.87 -5.09
N PRO A 18 10.23 0.52 -6.23
CA PRO A 18 10.48 1.45 -7.32
C PRO A 18 9.20 2.13 -7.84
N THR A 19 9.37 3.32 -8.39
CA THR A 19 8.29 4.07 -9.05
C THR A 19 7.73 3.26 -10.22
N ARG A 20 6.41 3.11 -10.23
CA ARG A 20 5.63 2.36 -11.24
C ARG A 20 4.22 2.95 -11.36
N SER A 21 3.49 2.63 -12.40
CA SER A 21 2.08 3.02 -12.55
C SER A 21 1.13 2.03 -11.86
N GLY A 22 -0.17 2.34 -11.84
CA GLY A 22 -1.21 1.43 -11.35
C GLY A 22 -1.44 1.45 -9.84
N MET A 23 -2.23 0.51 -9.33
CA MET A 23 -2.44 0.30 -7.88
C MET A 23 -1.31 -0.57 -7.33
N LYS A 24 -0.76 -0.14 -6.19
CA LYS A 24 0.34 -0.81 -5.49
C LYS A 24 -0.13 -1.16 -4.10
N THR A 25 0.14 -2.38 -3.67
CA THR A 25 -0.31 -2.86 -2.36
C THR A 25 0.86 -3.37 -1.54
N LEU A 26 0.84 -3.01 -0.27
CA LEU A 26 1.73 -3.50 0.76
C LEU A 26 0.91 -4.23 1.83
N LEU A 27 1.25 -5.49 2.03
CA LEU A 27 0.72 -6.35 3.08
C LEU A 27 1.80 -6.58 4.13
N ILE A 28 1.38 -6.62 5.39
CA ILE A 28 2.25 -6.87 6.53
C ILE A 28 1.58 -7.95 7.37
N ASP A 29 2.27 -9.08 7.57
CA ASP A 29 1.77 -10.19 8.37
C ASP A 29 1.61 -9.78 9.84
N ALA A 30 0.56 -10.28 10.48
CA ALA A 30 0.31 -10.09 11.90
C ALA A 30 0.88 -11.27 12.73
N PRO A 31 1.47 -11.00 13.91
CA PRO A 31 1.84 -9.69 14.42
C PRO A 31 3.05 -9.12 13.66
N PRO A 32 3.10 -7.81 13.37
CA PRO A 32 4.19 -7.23 12.60
C PRO A 32 5.51 -7.33 13.37
N ARG A 33 6.50 -7.96 12.75
CA ARG A 33 7.84 -8.15 13.33
C ARG A 33 8.79 -7.05 12.86
N ARG A 34 9.69 -6.63 13.76
CA ARG A 34 10.82 -5.70 13.48
C ARG A 34 10.40 -4.36 12.85
N ILE A 35 9.23 -3.84 13.21
CA ILE A 35 8.63 -2.63 12.60
C ILE A 35 9.62 -1.48 12.46
N VAL A 36 10.36 -1.13 13.51
CA VAL A 36 11.23 0.06 13.46
C VAL A 36 12.31 -0.08 12.40
N SER A 37 13.02 -1.21 12.35
CA SER A 37 14.10 -1.41 11.38
C SER A 37 13.58 -1.69 9.97
N SER A 38 12.49 -2.46 9.84
CA SER A 38 11.86 -2.72 8.54
C SER A 38 11.23 -1.48 7.94
N THR A 39 10.66 -0.58 8.75
CA THR A 39 10.00 0.65 8.27
C THR A 39 10.98 1.55 7.55
N LEU A 40 12.18 1.78 8.09
CA LEU A 40 13.18 2.62 7.42
C LEU A 40 13.61 2.02 6.08
N THR A 41 13.93 0.72 6.05
CA THR A 41 14.29 0.02 4.81
C THR A 41 13.14 0.02 3.79
N LEU A 42 11.90 -0.17 4.25
CA LEU A 42 10.70 -0.17 3.43
C LEU A 42 10.42 1.22 2.85
N LEU A 43 10.50 2.27 3.67
CA LEU A 43 10.32 3.67 3.25
C LEU A 43 11.41 4.13 2.28
N ALA A 44 12.64 3.61 2.41
CA ALA A 44 13.71 3.86 1.44
C ALA A 44 13.52 3.12 0.10
N GLY A 45 12.52 2.24 -0.01
CA GLY A 45 12.28 1.46 -1.22
C GLY A 45 13.14 0.22 -1.34
N GLY A 46 13.69 -0.27 -0.23
CA GLY A 46 14.43 -1.53 -0.19
C GLY A 46 13.65 -2.65 -0.85
N GLU A 47 14.36 -3.47 -1.61
CA GLU A 47 13.84 -4.67 -2.28
C GLU A 47 14.42 -5.92 -1.64
N GLY A 48 13.79 -7.05 -1.91
CA GLY A 48 14.43 -8.35 -1.76
C GLY A 48 13.72 -9.31 -0.83
N THR A 49 14.15 -10.56 -0.96
CA THR A 49 13.72 -11.75 -0.21
C THR A 49 13.75 -11.58 1.32
N ALA A 50 14.56 -10.65 1.82
CA ALA A 50 14.66 -10.35 3.24
C ALA A 50 13.38 -9.70 3.82
N LEU A 51 12.71 -8.82 3.06
CA LEU A 51 11.47 -8.16 3.53
C LEU A 51 10.28 -9.14 3.49
N SER A 52 10.16 -9.95 2.44
CA SER A 52 9.13 -10.99 2.37
C SER A 52 9.30 -12.05 3.46
N ALA A 53 10.54 -12.45 3.77
CA ALA A 53 10.84 -13.34 4.90
C ALA A 53 10.48 -12.73 6.28
N LEU A 54 10.37 -11.41 6.36
CA LEU A 54 9.93 -10.69 7.56
C LEU A 54 8.43 -10.41 7.57
N GLY A 55 7.68 -10.91 6.59
CA GLY A 55 6.23 -10.75 6.47
C GLY A 55 5.79 -9.47 5.76
N TYR A 56 6.67 -8.80 5.01
CA TYR A 56 6.34 -7.62 4.20
C TYR A 56 6.21 -8.01 2.74
N HIS A 57 4.98 -8.04 2.24
CA HIS A 57 4.66 -8.51 0.89
C HIS A 57 4.19 -7.34 0.04
N ARG A 58 4.73 -7.23 -1.17
CA ARG A 58 4.24 -6.29 -2.19
C ARG A 58 3.47 -7.07 -3.23
N VAL A 59 2.25 -6.63 -3.50
CA VAL A 59 1.35 -7.28 -4.46
C VAL A 59 0.93 -6.27 -5.51
N ASP A 60 1.02 -6.71 -6.76
CA ASP A 60 0.64 -5.94 -7.93
C ASP A 60 -0.64 -6.51 -8.48
N ALA A 61 -1.75 -5.97 -7.98
CA ALA A 61 -3.09 -6.40 -8.35
C ALA A 61 -3.89 -5.23 -8.91
N THR A 62 -4.65 -5.49 -9.97
CA THR A 62 -5.62 -4.53 -10.53
C THR A 62 -6.91 -4.47 -9.73
N GLN A 63 -7.20 -5.53 -8.97
CA GLN A 63 -8.32 -5.66 -8.06
C GLN A 63 -7.89 -6.43 -6.80
N ILE A 64 -8.44 -6.05 -5.66
CA ILE A 64 -8.27 -6.74 -4.38
C ILE A 64 -9.62 -6.84 -3.70
N ASP A 65 -9.96 -8.06 -3.30
CA ASP A 65 -11.12 -8.32 -2.47
C ASP A 65 -10.62 -8.47 -1.03
N VAL A 66 -11.16 -7.66 -0.11
CA VAL A 66 -10.74 -7.65 1.29
C VAL A 66 -11.92 -7.83 2.21
N ASP A 67 -11.75 -8.67 3.23
CA ASP A 67 -12.67 -8.78 4.35
C ASP A 67 -12.00 -8.18 5.58
N LEU A 68 -12.53 -7.05 6.06
CA LEU A 68 -11.91 -6.23 7.10
C LEU A 68 -12.73 -6.31 8.39
N PRO A 69 -12.23 -7.00 9.44
CA PRO A 69 -12.93 -7.08 10.72
C PRO A 69 -12.92 -5.77 11.52
N PHE A 70 -12.14 -4.78 11.06
CA PHE A 70 -12.02 -3.45 11.68
C PHE A 70 -12.17 -2.36 10.61
N GLY A 71 -12.52 -1.15 11.05
CA GLY A 71 -12.55 0.01 10.16
C GLY A 71 -11.17 0.38 9.60
N PHE A 72 -11.15 1.12 8.51
CA PHE A 72 -9.94 1.55 7.81
C PHE A 72 -10.06 3.00 7.32
N VAL A 73 -8.95 3.55 6.84
CA VAL A 73 -8.91 4.89 6.25
C VAL A 73 -8.67 4.78 4.75
N LEU A 74 -9.47 5.49 3.97
CA LEU A 74 -9.31 5.68 2.53
C LEU A 74 -9.36 7.18 2.23
N ASP A 75 -8.31 7.71 1.60
CA ASP A 75 -8.20 9.13 1.23
C ASP A 75 -8.49 10.13 2.37
N GLY A 76 -8.21 9.72 3.62
CA GLY A 76 -8.43 10.53 4.82
C GLY A 76 -9.82 10.37 5.46
N GLU A 77 -10.70 9.59 4.84
CA GLU A 77 -12.03 9.26 5.36
C GLU A 77 -12.03 7.88 6.04
N HIS A 78 -12.82 7.75 7.12
CA HIS A 78 -12.97 6.50 7.86
C HIS A 78 -14.12 5.66 7.31
N PHE A 79 -13.84 4.39 7.04
CA PHE A 79 -14.81 3.40 6.59
C PHE A 79 -15.03 2.32 7.65
N PRO A 80 -16.27 1.79 7.79
CA PRO A 80 -16.58 0.75 8.76
C PRO A 80 -15.96 -0.62 8.39
N PRO A 81 -15.92 -1.59 9.31
CA PRO A 81 -15.60 -2.98 8.97
C PRO A 81 -16.58 -3.55 7.94
N GLY A 82 -16.13 -4.53 7.16
CA GLY A 82 -16.94 -5.20 6.14
C GLY A 82 -16.11 -5.78 5.00
N SER A 83 -16.82 -6.29 3.99
CA SER A 83 -16.21 -6.85 2.78
C SER A 83 -16.24 -5.83 1.64
N TYR A 84 -15.08 -5.62 1.01
CA TYR A 84 -14.89 -4.58 0.00
C TYR A 84 -14.22 -5.14 -1.26
N HIS A 85 -14.65 -4.62 -2.40
CA HIS A 85 -14.00 -4.83 -3.70
C HIS A 85 -13.27 -3.54 -4.10
N VAL A 86 -11.94 -3.59 -4.11
CA VAL A 86 -11.09 -2.44 -4.42
C VAL A 86 -10.49 -2.62 -5.80
N ARG A 87 -10.71 -1.65 -6.71
CA ARG A 87 -10.14 -1.66 -8.06
C ARG A 87 -9.74 -0.25 -8.50
N SER A 88 -8.75 -0.15 -9.36
CA SER A 88 -8.46 1.12 -10.04
C SER A 88 -9.59 1.48 -11.00
N GLY A 89 -10.15 2.68 -10.85
CA GLY A 89 -11.08 3.29 -11.80
C GLY A 89 -10.36 3.95 -12.98
N THR A 90 -11.13 4.59 -13.86
CA THR A 90 -10.59 5.45 -14.92
C THR A 90 -9.78 6.59 -14.29
N PRO A 91 -8.55 6.87 -14.76
CA PRO A 91 -7.76 7.99 -14.26
C PRO A 91 -8.50 9.32 -14.39
N VAL A 92 -8.45 10.13 -13.34
CA VAL A 92 -9.00 11.50 -13.34
C VAL A 92 -7.84 12.48 -13.39
N SER A 93 -7.94 13.50 -14.25
CA SER A 93 -6.97 14.59 -14.32
C SER A 93 -7.55 15.85 -13.72
N PHE A 94 -6.85 16.43 -12.73
CA PHE A 94 -7.20 17.70 -12.15
C PHE A 94 -6.57 18.81 -12.99
N LEU A 95 -7.39 19.66 -13.58
CA LEU A 95 -6.91 20.86 -14.26
C LEU A 95 -6.53 21.89 -13.20
N ARG A 96 -5.37 22.52 -13.37
CA ARG A 96 -5.00 23.70 -12.57
C ARG A 96 -5.80 24.88 -13.11
N ALA A 97 -6.46 25.60 -12.21
CA ALA A 97 -7.04 26.93 -12.51
C ALA A 97 -5.93 27.97 -12.68
#